data_AF-A0A392RED3-F1
#
_entry.id   AF-A0A392RED3-F1
#
_cell.length_a   1.000
_cell.length_b   1.000
_cell.length_c   1.000
_cell.angle_alpha   90.00
_cell.angle_beta   90.00
_cell.angle_gamma   90.00
#
_symmetry.space_group_name_H-M   'P 1'
#
loop_
_entity.id
_entity.type
_entity.pdbx_description
1 polymer ?
#
loop_
_entity_poly.entity_id
_entity_poly.type
_entity_poly.pdbx_seq_one_letter_code
_entity_poly.pdbx_strand_id
1 'polypeptide(L)'
;INKPVEHNDPAPSPNFEFPVFEAEEDEDEEIPDEISRLLEHEKKTIQPHEETLEVINLGSEEDKKEVKIGALLDGNIKSRLIELLKEYVDVFAWSYQDMPGLDTNIVEHRLPLNPECPPVKQKLRRTHPDLAVKIKA
;
A
#
# COMPACT_ATOMS: atom_id res chain seq x y z
N ILE A 1 -48.72 7.10 -25.20
CA ILE A 1 -47.81 6.84 -26.34
C ILE A 1 -46.41 6.83 -25.78
N ASN A 2 -45.87 5.65 -25.48
CA ASN A 2 -44.45 5.46 -25.16
C ASN A 2 -44.07 4.14 -25.84
N LYS A 3 -43.26 4.20 -26.90
CA LYS A 3 -42.63 3.01 -27.48
C LYS A 3 -41.32 2.75 -26.71
N PRO A 4 -40.94 1.48 -26.45
CA PRO A 4 -39.61 1.20 -25.94
C PRO A 4 -38.59 1.46 -27.05
N VAL A 5 -37.51 2.16 -26.72
CA VAL A 5 -36.35 2.28 -27.60
C VAL A 5 -35.49 1.05 -27.35
N GLU A 6 -35.45 0.12 -28.30
CA GLU A 6 -34.46 -0.95 -28.31
C GLU A 6 -33.10 -0.33 -28.66
N HIS A 7 -32.22 -0.20 -27.68
CA HIS A 7 -30.78 -0.05 -27.93
C HIS A 7 -30.21 -1.45 -28.19
N ASN A 8 -30.36 -1.90 -29.44
CA ASN A 8 -29.47 -2.91 -29.99
C ASN A 8 -28.27 -2.17 -30.60
N ASP A 9 -27.34 -1.73 -29.77
CA ASP A 9 -25.97 -1.55 -30.21
C ASP A 9 -25.26 -2.86 -29.94
N PRO A 10 -25.08 -3.74 -30.96
CA PRO A 10 -24.26 -4.90 -30.78
C PRO A 10 -22.82 -4.40 -30.70
N ALA A 11 -22.32 -4.18 -29.48
CA ALA A 11 -20.88 -4.15 -29.28
C ALA A 11 -20.33 -5.43 -29.92
N PRO A 12 -19.44 -5.34 -30.92
CA PRO A 12 -18.89 -6.53 -31.54
C PRO A 12 -18.28 -7.39 -30.44
N SER A 13 -18.63 -8.68 -30.44
CA SER A 13 -18.05 -9.64 -29.50
C SER A 13 -16.53 -9.48 -29.53
N PRO A 14 -15.85 -9.34 -28.37
CA PRO A 14 -14.42 -9.15 -28.34
C PRO A 14 -13.74 -10.29 -29.10
N ASN A 15 -12.98 -9.92 -30.13
CA ASN A 15 -12.26 -10.88 -30.93
C ASN A 15 -11.04 -11.36 -30.13
N PHE A 16 -11.13 -12.56 -29.54
CA PHE A 16 -10.04 -13.19 -28.78
C PHE A 16 -8.97 -13.82 -29.68
N GLU A 17 -9.14 -13.77 -31.00
CA GLU A 17 -8.18 -14.30 -31.96
C GLU A 17 -6.90 -13.46 -32.02
N PHE A 18 -6.99 -12.20 -31.58
CA PHE A 18 -5.84 -11.32 -31.34
C PHE A 18 -5.71 -11.07 -29.84
N PRO A 19 -4.67 -11.63 -29.20
CA PRO A 19 -4.33 -11.26 -27.84
C PRO A 19 -4.00 -9.77 -27.77
N VAL A 20 -4.33 -9.10 -26.66
CA VAL A 20 -4.10 -7.65 -26.44
C VAL A 20 -2.62 -7.23 -26.65
N PHE A 21 -1.69 -8.18 -26.69
CA PHE A 21 -0.27 -7.94 -26.97
C PHE A 21 0.08 -7.80 -28.47
N GLU A 22 -0.85 -8.08 -29.39
CA GLU A 22 -0.69 -7.95 -30.85
C GLU A 22 -1.42 -6.72 -31.43
N ALA A 23 -1.85 -5.77 -30.60
CA ALA A 23 -2.28 -4.46 -31.10
C ALA A 23 -1.06 -3.77 -31.73
N GLU A 24 -1.18 -3.31 -32.97
CA GLU A 24 -0.16 -2.46 -33.60
C GLU A 24 -0.02 -1.21 -32.72
N GLU A 25 1.20 -0.94 -32.23
CA GLU A 25 1.51 0.32 -31.54
C GLU A 25 1.49 1.43 -32.59
N ASP A 26 0.30 2.00 -32.83
CA ASP A 26 0.19 3.26 -33.56
C ASP A 26 0.82 4.36 -32.70
N GLU A 27 2.10 4.66 -32.95
CA GLU A 27 2.89 5.68 -32.22
C GLU A 27 2.30 7.12 -32.31
N ASP A 28 1.23 7.30 -33.09
CA ASP A 28 0.63 8.59 -33.43
C ASP A 28 -0.75 8.87 -32.79
N GLU A 29 -1.30 7.98 -31.94
CA GLU A 29 -2.55 8.28 -31.23
C GLU A 29 -2.29 9.32 -30.12
N GLU A 30 -2.51 10.59 -30.47
CA GLU A 30 -2.47 11.71 -29.53
C GLU A 30 -3.45 11.48 -28.38
N ILE A 31 -2.93 11.45 -27.16
CA ILE A 31 -3.70 11.17 -25.94
C ILE A 31 -4.92 12.13 -25.89
N PRO A 32 -6.16 11.62 -25.87
CA PRO A 32 -7.34 12.46 -25.82
C PRO A 32 -7.28 13.47 -24.67
N ASP A 33 -7.72 14.71 -24.92
CA ASP A 33 -7.70 15.82 -23.95
C ASP A 33 -8.32 15.48 -22.59
N GLU A 34 -9.28 14.56 -22.57
CA GLU A 34 -9.92 14.06 -21.35
C GLU A 34 -8.95 13.25 -20.49
N ILE A 35 -8.15 12.37 -21.10
CA ILE A 35 -7.12 11.58 -20.40
C ILE A 35 -5.99 12.50 -19.92
N SER A 36 -5.57 13.47 -20.74
CA SER A 36 -4.61 14.50 -20.33
C SER A 36 -5.11 15.29 -19.11
N ARG A 37 -6.38 15.70 -19.10
CA ARG A 37 -6.99 16.38 -17.96
C ARG A 37 -7.06 15.50 -16.71
N LEU A 38 -7.40 14.21 -16.85
CA LEU A 38 -7.42 13.27 -15.72
C LEU A 38 -6.02 13.06 -15.12
N LEU A 39 -4.99 12.94 -15.96
CA LEU A 39 -3.58 12.86 -15.54
C LEU A 39 -3.13 14.13 -14.80
N GLU A 40 -3.54 15.32 -15.24
CA GLU A 40 -3.27 16.56 -14.51
C GLU A 40 -3.98 16.66 -13.17
N HIS A 41 -5.20 16.12 -13.07
CA HIS A 41 -5.93 16.04 -11.81
C HIS A 41 -5.33 15.01 -10.86
N GLU A 42 -4.84 13.88 -11.38
CA GLU A 42 -4.11 12.86 -10.60
C GLU A 42 -2.76 13.38 -10.12
N LYS A 43 -2.07 14.20 -10.93
CA LYS A 43 -0.83 14.91 -10.52
C LYS A 43 -1.05 15.90 -9.37
N LYS A 44 -2.28 16.27 -9.03
CA LYS A 44 -2.62 16.92 -7.74
C LYS A 44 -2.63 15.88 -6.63
N THR A 45 -1.56 15.10 -6.54
CA THR A 45 -1.27 14.25 -5.41
C THR A 45 -1.16 15.13 -4.16
N ILE A 46 -1.66 14.63 -3.03
CA ILE A 46 -1.42 15.25 -1.74
C ILE A 46 0.10 15.20 -1.54
N GLN A 47 0.78 16.32 -1.72
CA GLN A 47 2.20 16.37 -1.40
C GLN A 47 2.37 16.26 0.12
N PRO A 48 3.38 15.51 0.61
CA PRO A 48 3.71 15.51 2.01
C PRO A 48 3.88 16.95 2.50
N HIS A 49 3.30 17.27 3.66
CA HIS A 49 3.50 18.57 4.27
C HIS A 49 5.00 18.75 4.56
N GLU A 50 5.64 19.69 3.87
CA GLU A 50 7.04 20.04 4.12
C GLU A 50 7.12 20.90 5.39
N GLU A 51 7.34 20.24 6.52
CA GLU A 51 7.66 20.89 7.79
C GLU A 51 9.14 20.70 8.13
N THR A 52 9.77 21.75 8.67
CA THR A 52 11.11 21.64 9.24
C THR A 52 11.04 20.79 10.52
N LEU A 53 11.85 19.74 10.60
CA LEU A 53 11.88 18.83 11.74
C LEU A 53 13.15 19.01 12.57
N GLU A 54 13.02 18.86 13.88
CA GLU A 54 14.10 18.90 14.86
C GLU A 54 14.25 17.53 15.52
N VAL A 55 15.50 17.08 15.68
CA VAL A 55 15.83 15.82 16.34
C VAL A 55 15.99 16.02 17.84
N ILE A 56 15.33 15.17 18.63
CA ILE A 56 15.36 15.20 20.08
C ILE A 56 15.72 13.81 20.60
N ASN A 57 16.68 13.75 21.53
CA ASN A 57 17.00 12.54 22.25
C ASN A 57 16.11 12.41 23.50
N LEU A 58 15.32 11.34 23.57
CA LEU A 58 14.49 10.97 24.72
C LEU A 58 15.24 10.07 25.73
N GLY A 59 16.37 9.51 25.32
CA GLY A 59 17.18 8.57 26.10
C GLY A 59 18.36 9.24 26.81
N SER A 60 19.42 8.46 27.04
CA SER A 60 20.66 8.93 27.65
C SER A 60 21.71 9.26 26.57
N GLU A 61 22.90 9.71 26.97
CA GLU A 61 24.02 9.89 26.01
C GLU A 61 24.56 8.57 25.48
N GLU A 62 24.51 7.50 26.28
CA GLU A 62 24.98 6.16 25.93
C GLU A 62 23.93 5.38 25.12
N ASP A 63 22.66 5.49 25.49
CA ASP A 63 21.52 4.87 24.80
C ASP A 63 20.61 5.96 24.22
N LYS A 64 20.93 6.37 22.99
CA LYS A 64 20.23 7.45 22.29
C LYS A 64 18.91 6.96 21.70
N LYS A 65 17.83 7.66 22.04
CA LYS A 65 16.48 7.39 21.58
C LYS A 65 15.94 8.62 20.85
N GLU A 66 16.29 8.74 19.59
CA GLU A 66 16.05 9.96 18.80
C GLU A 66 14.69 9.95 18.12
N VAL A 67 13.94 11.04 18.28
CA VAL A 67 12.67 11.31 17.59
C VAL A 67 12.72 12.64 16.88
N LYS A 68 11.90 12.81 15.85
CA LYS A 68 11.75 14.07 15.12
C LYS A 68 10.42 14.73 15.47
N ILE A 69 10.45 16.00 15.86
CA ILE A 69 9.25 16.82 16.08
C ILE A 69 9.29 18.07 15.21
N GLY A 70 8.12 18.68 14.97
CA GLY A 70 8.02 19.92 14.21
C GLY A 70 8.82 21.06 14.86
N ALA A 71 9.72 21.67 14.09
CA ALA A 71 10.54 22.80 14.56
C ALA A 71 9.74 24.10 14.67
N LEU A 72 8.56 24.16 14.02
CA LEU A 72 7.66 25.32 14.05
C LEU A 72 6.67 25.30 15.24
N LEU A 73 6.75 24.28 16.10
CA LEU A 73 5.91 24.18 17.30
C LEU A 73 6.19 25.34 18.27
N ASP A 74 5.12 25.87 18.86
CA ASP A 74 5.23 26.87 19.93
C ASP A 74 6.05 26.32 21.10
N GLY A 75 6.87 27.16 21.72
CA GLY A 75 7.82 26.72 22.75
C GLY A 75 7.17 26.02 23.94
N ASN A 76 5.99 26.49 24.38
CA ASN A 76 5.27 25.86 25.49
C ASN A 76 4.71 24.48 25.11
N ILE A 77 4.13 24.38 23.91
CA ILE A 77 3.61 23.12 23.37
C ILE A 77 4.76 22.12 23.18
N LYS A 78 5.87 22.58 22.62
CA LYS A 78 7.07 21.78 22.39
C LYS A 78 7.62 21.19 23.69
N SER A 79 7.78 21.99 24.74
CA SER A 79 8.24 21.50 26.05
C SER A 79 7.31 20.43 26.62
N ARG A 80 5.99 20.68 26.61
CA ARG A 80 5.00 19.72 27.11
C ARG A 80 5.00 18.41 26.29
N LEU A 81 5.17 18.51 24.97
CA LEU A 81 5.27 17.34 24.10
C LEU A 81 6.52 16.52 24.42
N ILE A 82 7.67 17.17 24.62
CA ILE A 82 8.92 16.48 24.97
C ILE A 82 8.79 15.76 26.33
N GLU A 83 8.18 16.40 27.32
CA GLU A 83 7.91 15.77 28.62
C GLU A 83 7.03 14.53 28.47
N LEU A 84 5.95 14.63 27.68
CA LEU A 84 5.07 13.50 27.40
C LEU A 84 5.82 12.36 26.69
N LEU A 85 6.61 12.67 25.66
CA LEU A 85 7.38 11.66 24.93
C LEU A 85 8.43 10.98 25.80
N LYS A 86 8.99 11.68 26.79
CA LYS A 86 9.90 11.10 27.79
C LYS A 86 9.17 10.19 28.78
N GLU A 87 7.94 10.52 29.17
CA GLU A 87 7.11 9.68 30.05
C GLU A 87 6.76 8.34 29.37
N TYR A 88 6.47 8.37 28.07
CA TYR A 88 6.09 7.19 27.27
C TYR A 88 7.21 6.70 26.34
N VAL A 89 8.47 6.80 26.80
CA VAL A 89 9.63 6.38 26.01
C VAL A 89 9.63 4.87 25.69
N ASP A 90 8.94 4.07 26.50
CA ASP A 90 8.79 2.62 26.38
C ASP A 90 7.72 2.18 25.36
N VAL A 91 6.87 3.10 24.90
CA VAL A 91 5.86 2.81 23.87
C VAL A 91 6.48 2.65 22.47
N PHE A 92 7.64 3.26 22.24
CA PHE A 92 8.35 3.18 20.98
C PHE A 92 9.24 1.94 20.91
N ALA A 93 9.33 1.37 19.70
CA ALA A 93 10.33 0.36 19.40
C ALA A 93 11.64 1.02 18.96
N TRP A 94 12.67 0.93 19.80
CA TRP A 94 14.01 1.48 19.51
C TRP A 94 14.89 0.46 18.79
N SER A 95 14.56 -0.81 18.95
CA SER A 95 15.18 -1.96 18.30
C SER A 95 14.11 -2.97 17.87
N TYR A 96 14.50 -3.92 17.01
CA TYR A 96 13.63 -5.04 16.65
C TYR A 96 13.22 -5.89 17.87
N GLN A 97 14.00 -5.90 18.95
CA GLN A 97 13.68 -6.67 20.16
C GLN A 97 12.50 -6.07 20.92
N ASP A 98 12.26 -4.76 20.77
CA ASP A 98 11.17 -4.04 21.43
C ASP A 98 9.81 -4.27 20.73
N MET A 99 9.81 -4.98 19.60
CA MET A 99 8.62 -5.46 18.91
C MET A 99 8.50 -6.98 19.11
N PRO A 100 8.07 -7.48 20.28
CA PRO A 100 7.91 -8.92 20.52
C PRO A 100 6.81 -9.57 19.67
N GLY A 101 6.17 -8.80 18.78
CA GLY A 101 4.98 -9.21 18.05
C GLY A 101 3.74 -9.19 18.93
N LEU A 102 2.61 -9.57 18.35
CA LEU A 102 1.39 -9.81 19.10
C LEU A 102 1.41 -11.24 19.62
N ASP A 103 0.90 -11.47 20.82
CA ASP A 103 0.74 -12.83 21.34
C ASP A 103 -0.12 -13.65 20.37
N THR A 104 0.46 -14.71 19.81
CA THR A 104 -0.24 -15.58 18.87
C THR A 104 -1.47 -16.21 19.54
N ASN A 105 -1.47 -16.42 20.85
CA ASN A 105 -2.66 -16.91 21.56
C ASN A 105 -3.83 -15.92 21.55
N ILE A 106 -3.55 -14.62 21.38
CA ILE A 106 -4.55 -13.55 21.38
C ILE A 106 -4.95 -13.17 19.94
N VAL A 107 -3.99 -13.16 19.00
CA VAL A 107 -4.17 -12.57 17.66
C VAL A 107 -3.94 -13.57 16.52
N GLU A 108 -3.97 -14.89 16.79
CA GLU A 108 -4.00 -15.88 15.71
C GLU A 108 -5.43 -16.15 15.23
N HIS A 109 -5.62 -16.17 13.92
CA HIS A 109 -6.82 -16.73 13.32
C HIS A 109 -6.65 -18.24 13.18
N ARG A 110 -7.44 -19.03 13.93
CA ARG A 110 -7.50 -20.48 13.77
C ARG A 110 -8.52 -20.85 12.70
N LEU A 111 -8.05 -21.42 11.60
CA LEU A 111 -8.92 -22.09 10.64
C LEU A 111 -9.44 -23.39 11.28
N PRO A 112 -10.76 -23.58 11.45
CA PRO A 112 -11.29 -24.83 11.96
C PRO A 112 -11.03 -25.95 10.93
N LEU A 113 -10.19 -26.91 11.30
CA LEU A 113 -9.88 -28.09 10.49
C LEU A 113 -10.53 -29.33 11.11
N ASN A 114 -11.00 -30.25 10.27
CA ASN A 114 -11.47 -31.55 10.73
C ASN A 114 -10.24 -32.42 11.09
N PRO A 115 -10.06 -32.88 12.35
CA PRO A 115 -8.92 -33.71 12.75
C PRO A 115 -8.90 -35.09 12.08
N GLU A 116 -10.03 -35.56 11.55
CA GLU A 116 -10.13 -36.81 10.82
C GLU A 116 -9.58 -36.71 9.39
N CYS A 117 -9.38 -35.48 8.88
CA CYS A 117 -8.87 -35.25 7.54
C CYS A 117 -7.34 -35.15 7.53
N PRO A 118 -6.61 -36.06 6.86
CA PRO A 118 -5.16 -35.97 6.77
C PRO A 118 -4.70 -34.80 5.88
N PRO A 119 -3.53 -34.20 6.14
CA PRO A 119 -2.99 -33.12 5.31
C PRO A 119 -2.68 -33.60 3.89
N VAL A 120 -3.07 -32.82 2.89
CA VAL A 120 -2.87 -33.14 1.46
C VAL A 120 -1.82 -32.21 0.85
N LYS A 121 -0.73 -32.79 0.34
CA LYS A 121 0.28 -32.05 -0.42
C LYS A 121 -0.12 -31.99 -1.90
N GLN A 122 -0.55 -30.80 -2.36
CA GLN A 122 -0.87 -30.60 -3.77
C GLN A 122 0.40 -30.53 -4.63
N LYS A 123 0.42 -31.23 -5.77
CA LYS A 123 1.52 -31.15 -6.74
C LYS A 123 1.55 -29.74 -7.34
N LEU A 124 2.75 -29.15 -7.41
CA LEU A 124 2.96 -27.87 -8.07
C LEU A 124 2.56 -27.99 -9.55
N ARG A 125 1.71 -27.07 -10.03
CA ARG A 125 1.34 -26.99 -11.44
C ARG A 125 2.46 -26.28 -12.21
N ARG A 126 2.78 -26.75 -13.42
CA ARG A 126 3.74 -26.06 -14.29
C ARG A 126 3.15 -24.71 -14.67
N THR A 127 3.86 -23.63 -14.35
CA THR A 127 3.55 -22.28 -14.81
C THR A 127 4.14 -22.09 -16.20
N HIS A 128 3.45 -21.34 -17.08
CA HIS A 128 4.01 -20.94 -18.37
C HIS A 128 5.29 -20.10 -18.14
N PRO A 129 6.36 -20.25 -18.95
CA PRO A 129 7.61 -19.52 -18.77
C PRO A 129 7.42 -18.00 -18.65
N ASP A 130 6.55 -17.42 -19.48
CA ASP A 130 6.31 -15.97 -19.50
C ASP A 130 5.58 -15.47 -18.24
N LEU A 131 4.72 -16.30 -17.65
CA LEU A 131 4.10 -15.99 -16.36
C LEU A 131 5.08 -16.22 -15.20
N ALA A 132 6.01 -17.16 -15.31
CA ALA A 132 6.98 -17.44 -14.25
C ALA A 132 7.90 -16.23 -13.99
N VAL A 133 8.28 -15.49 -15.04
CA VAL A 133 9.05 -14.25 -14.91
C VAL A 133 8.23 -13.16 -14.22
N LYS A 134 6.93 -13.05 -14.54
CA LYS A 134 6.01 -12.07 -13.93
C LYS A 134 5.63 -12.40 -12.47
N ILE A 135 5.63 -13.68 -12.09
CA ILE A 135 5.24 -14.16 -10.75
C ILE A 135 6.39 -14.12 -9.75
N LYS A 136 7.65 -14.05 -10.21
CA LYS A 136 8.80 -13.84 -9.33
C LYS A 136 8.85 -12.38 -8.86
N ALA A 137 8.43 -12.16 -7.62
CA ALA A 137 8.67 -10.94 -6.85
C ALA A 137 10.00 -11.05 -6.08
#